data_AF-A0ABD0WL89-F1
#
_entry.id   AF-A0ABD0WL89-F1
#
_cell.length_a   1.000
_cell.length_b   1.000
_cell.length_c   1.000
_cell.angle_alpha   90.00
_cell.angle_beta   90.00
_cell.angle_gamma   90.00
#
_symmetry.space_group_name_H-M   'P 1'
#
loop_
_entity.id
_entity.type
_entity.pdbx_description
1 polymer ?
#
loop_
_entity_poly.entity_id
_entity_poly.type
_entity_poly.pdbx_seq_one_letter_code
_entity_poly.pdbx_strand_id
1 'polypeptide(L)'
;MYFILSTVREAETRDRLYIVIVDHNRNDLIQRVTKVIPITDELLQMGLIQKEDQSTITAPKTSQDQMGKLYQVLQEGGDKTKSAFYRILLKQEPKLLKELQVL
;
A
#
# COMPACT_ATOMS: atom_id res chain seq x y z
N MET A 1 -7.87 34.17 0.10
CA MET A 1 -7.85 32.97 -0.75
C MET A 1 -6.54 32.19 -0.49
N TYR A 2 -6.42 31.50 0.65
CA TYR A 2 -5.21 30.71 1.01
C TYR A 2 -5.52 29.27 1.42
N PHE A 3 -6.79 28.94 1.70
CA PHE A 3 -7.19 27.65 2.26
C PHE A 3 -6.91 26.46 1.32
N ILE A 4 -7.09 26.64 0.00
CA ILE A 4 -6.88 25.57 -0.98
C ILE A 4 -5.38 25.20 -1.12
N LEU A 5 -4.48 26.18 -1.08
CA LEU A 5 -3.03 25.95 -1.23
C LEU A 5 -2.43 25.25 0.01
N SER A 6 -2.95 25.54 1.21
CA SER A 6 -2.57 24.83 2.44
C SER A 6 -2.92 23.35 2.36
N THR A 7 -4.14 23.03 1.95
CA THR A 7 -4.63 21.64 1.85
C THR A 7 -3.89 20.81 0.80
N VAL A 8 -3.56 21.39 -0.36
CA VAL A 8 -2.79 20.70 -1.41
C VAL A 8 -1.38 20.34 -0.92
N ARG A 9 -0.69 21.28 -0.26
CA ARG A 9 0.67 21.06 0.25
C ARG A 9 0.71 20.02 1.38
N GLU A 10 -0.32 19.99 2.23
CA GLU A 10 -0.49 18.97 3.27
C GLU A 10 -0.78 17.59 2.68
N ALA A 11 -1.60 17.50 1.64
CA ALA A 11 -1.89 16.24 0.96
C ALA A 11 -0.64 15.63 0.30
N GLU A 12 0.16 16.44 -0.40
CA GLU A 12 1.43 15.99 -0.98
C GLU A 12 2.43 15.53 0.09
N THR A 13 2.46 16.21 1.24
CA THR A 13 3.32 15.84 2.38
C THR A 13 2.89 14.50 2.98
N ARG A 14 1.58 14.24 3.06
CA ARG A 14 1.03 12.97 3.56
C ARG A 14 1.30 11.82 2.61
N ASP A 15 1.16 12.03 1.30
CA ASP A 15 1.49 11.00 0.31
C ASP A 15 2.98 10.61 0.37
N ARG A 16 3.88 11.60 0.53
CA ARG A 16 5.31 11.32 0.78
C ARG A 16 5.54 10.51 2.05
N LEU A 17 4.85 10.86 3.15
CA LEU A 17 4.96 10.10 4.40
C LEU A 17 4.50 8.64 4.21
N TYR A 18 3.40 8.42 3.49
CA TYR A 18 2.89 7.08 3.23
C TYR A 18 3.89 6.22 2.45
N ILE A 19 4.54 6.80 1.43
CA ILE A 19 5.59 6.13 0.67
C ILE A 19 6.75 5.71 1.58
N VAL A 20 7.24 6.64 2.41
CA VAL A 20 8.35 6.37 3.34
C VAL A 20 8.00 5.27 4.34
N ILE A 21 6.77 5.25 4.86
CA ILE A 21 6.30 4.21 5.79
C ILE A 21 6.25 2.84 5.09
N VAL A 22 5.76 2.78 3.85
CA VAL A 22 5.71 1.53 3.08
C VAL A 22 7.13 1.01 2.84
N ASP A 23 8.07 1.89 2.48
CA ASP A 23 9.45 1.50 2.21
C ASP A 23 10.22 1.07 3.47
N HIS A 24 10.04 1.76 4.60
CA HIS A 24 10.71 1.40 5.86
C HIS A 24 10.17 0.10 6.47
N ASN A 25 8.86 -0.14 6.36
CA ASN A 25 8.21 -1.27 7.04
C ASN A 25 8.05 -2.49 6.14
N ARG A 26 8.82 -2.60 5.04
CA ARG A 26 8.70 -3.68 4.05
C ARG A 26 8.61 -5.07 4.69
N ASN A 27 9.53 -5.39 5.61
CA ASN A 27 9.58 -6.72 6.22
C ASN A 27 8.36 -7.00 7.09
N ASP A 28 7.96 -6.03 7.92
CA ASP A 28 6.79 -6.16 8.78
C ASP A 28 5.50 -6.26 7.96
N LEU A 29 5.39 -5.49 6.89
CA LEU A 29 4.26 -5.58 5.96
C LEU A 29 4.19 -6.96 5.31
N ILE A 30 5.30 -7.50 4.82
CA ILE A 30 5.37 -8.84 4.25
C ILE A 30 4.94 -9.91 5.26
N GLN A 31 5.39 -9.81 6.51
CA GLN A 31 5.12 -10.83 7.51
C GLN A 31 3.71 -10.76 8.10
N ARG A 32 3.13 -9.56 8.21
CA ARG A 32 1.95 -9.32 9.05
C ARG A 32 0.69 -8.96 8.28
N VAL A 33 0.80 -8.51 7.04
CA VAL A 33 -0.39 -8.25 6.21
C VAL A 33 -1.04 -9.59 5.82
N THR A 34 -2.32 -9.74 6.17
CA THR A 34 -3.08 -10.97 5.88
C THR A 34 -4.13 -10.75 4.79
N LYS A 35 -4.64 -9.53 4.67
CA LYS A 35 -5.66 -9.11 3.70
C LYS A 35 -5.08 -8.76 2.33
N VAL A 36 -4.08 -9.51 1.87
CA VAL A 36 -3.38 -9.21 0.59
C VAL A 36 -4.34 -9.23 -0.60
N ILE A 37 -5.24 -10.22 -0.66
CA ILE A 37 -6.23 -10.35 -1.76
C ILE A 37 -7.17 -9.13 -1.79
N PRO A 38 -7.88 -8.75 -0.70
CA PRO A 38 -8.68 -7.52 -0.67
C PRO A 38 -7.90 -6.26 -1.06
N ILE A 39 -6.66 -6.13 -0.61
CA ILE A 39 -5.82 -4.96 -0.95
C ILE A 39 -5.51 -4.93 -2.45
N THR A 40 -5.17 -6.08 -3.01
CA THR A 40 -4.87 -6.24 -4.44
C THR A 40 -6.09 -5.95 -5.30
N ASP A 41 -7.26 -6.43 -4.91
CA ASP A 41 -8.52 -6.18 -5.61
C ASP A 41 -8.85 -4.68 -5.66
N GLU A 42 -8.64 -3.95 -4.56
CA GLU A 42 -8.84 -2.50 -4.52
C GLU A 42 -7.84 -1.77 -5.42
N LEU A 43 -6.57 -2.18 -5.45
CA LEU A 43 -5.58 -1.60 -6.36
C LEU A 43 -5.94 -1.82 -7.83
N LEU A 44 -6.49 -2.99 -8.18
CA LEU A 44 -6.99 -3.28 -9.52
C LEU A 44 -8.20 -2.41 -9.87
N GLN A 45 -9.16 -2.26 -8.95
CA GLN A 45 -10.33 -1.39 -9.15
C GLN A 45 -9.93 0.08 -9.36
N MET A 46 -8.83 0.52 -8.74
CA MET A 46 -8.27 1.85 -8.95
C MET A 46 -7.45 1.98 -10.24
N GLY A 47 -7.25 0.89 -11.00
CA GLY A 47 -6.45 0.87 -12.22
C GLY A 47 -4.95 1.10 -11.99
N LEU A 48 -4.46 0.81 -10.77
CA LEU A 48 -3.06 0.98 -10.39
C LEU A 48 -2.20 -0.26 -10.65
N ILE A 49 -2.86 -1.41 -10.85
CA ILE A 49 -2.25 -2.68 -11.25
C ILE A 49 -3.12 -3.32 -12.33
N GLN A 50 -2.55 -4.24 -13.11
CA GLN A 50 -3.26 -4.96 -14.15
C GLN A 50 -3.77 -6.33 -13.66
N LYS A 51 -4.60 -7.01 -14.46
CA LYS A 51 -5.14 -8.34 -14.08
C LYS A 51 -4.05 -9.40 -14.02
N GLU A 52 -3.02 -9.24 -14.84
CA GLU A 52 -1.83 -10.06 -14.91
C GLU A 52 -1.04 -9.95 -13.59
N ASP A 53 -0.92 -8.74 -13.05
CA ASP A 53 -0.30 -8.48 -11.74
C ASP A 53 -1.09 -9.14 -10.63
N GLN A 54 -2.43 -8.94 -10.59
CA GLN A 54 -3.30 -9.58 -9.61
C GLN A 54 -3.18 -11.11 -9.66
N SER A 55 -3.16 -11.71 -10.85
CA SER A 55 -3.00 -13.15 -11.02
C SER A 55 -1.67 -13.63 -10.43
N THR A 56 -0.59 -12.88 -10.68
CA THR A 56 0.74 -13.17 -10.13
C THR A 56 0.79 -13.01 -8.61
N ILE A 57 0.09 -12.02 -8.06
CA ILE A 57 0.04 -11.74 -6.62
C ILE A 57 -0.78 -12.80 -5.88
N THR A 58 -1.86 -13.30 -6.47
CA THR A 58 -2.78 -14.27 -5.84
C THR A 58 -2.38 -15.72 -6.04
N ALA A 59 -1.45 -16.01 -6.97
CA ALA A 59 -0.97 -17.36 -7.23
C ALA A 59 -0.30 -18.07 -6.03
N PRO A 60 0.51 -17.40 -5.17
CA PRO A 60 1.08 -18.03 -3.98
C PRO A 60 0.01 -18.39 -2.95
N LYS A 61 0.29 -19.44 -2.15
CA LYS A 61 -0.65 -19.96 -1.13
C LYS A 61 -0.63 -19.17 0.18
N THR A 62 0.51 -18.57 0.54
CA THR A 62 0.69 -17.89 1.83
C THR A 62 0.54 -16.39 1.66
N SER A 63 -0.02 -15.70 2.65
CA SER A 63 -0.16 -14.24 2.58
C SER A 63 1.20 -13.55 2.51
N GLN A 64 2.25 -14.12 3.11
CA GLN A 64 3.60 -13.58 3.07
C GLN A 64 4.19 -13.62 1.65
N ASP A 65 4.04 -14.74 0.94
CA ASP A 65 4.52 -14.84 -0.44
C ASP A 65 3.71 -13.92 -1.38
N GLN A 66 2.39 -13.86 -1.18
CA GLN A 66 1.51 -12.94 -1.90
C GLN A 66 1.92 -11.48 -1.66
N MET A 67 2.19 -11.10 -0.41
CA MET A 67 2.63 -9.74 -0.06
C MET A 67 4.01 -9.44 -0.63
N GLY A 68 4.90 -10.43 -0.70
CA GLY A 68 6.19 -10.32 -1.40
C GLY A 68 6.02 -9.96 -2.88
N LYS A 69 5.07 -10.61 -3.57
CA LYS A 69 4.71 -10.29 -4.97
C LYS A 69 4.05 -8.93 -5.10
N LEU A 70 3.10 -8.62 -4.23
CA LEU A 70 2.45 -7.31 -4.21
C LEU A 70 3.50 -6.20 -4.07
N TYR A 71 4.48 -6.37 -3.19
CA TYR A 71 5.55 -5.40 -3.00
C TYR A 71 6.41 -5.16 -4.26
N GLN A 72 6.64 -6.19 -5.09
CA GLN A 72 7.33 -6.01 -6.37
C GLN A 72 6.51 -5.09 -7.29
N VAL A 73 5.21 -5.34 -7.39
CA VAL A 73 4.28 -4.50 -8.18
C VAL A 73 4.19 -3.08 -7.62
N LEU A 74 4.25 -2.89 -6.30
CA LEU A 74 4.30 -1.55 -5.69
C LEU A 74 5.56 -0.78 -6.10
N GLN A 75 6.70 -1.46 -6.25
CA GLN A 75 7.93 -0.81 -6.71
C GLN A 75 7.86 -0.42 -8.19
N GLU A 76 7.28 -1.27 -9.02
CA GLU A 76 7.11 -1.01 -10.46
C GLU A 76 6.06 0.08 -10.73
N GLY A 77 4.98 0.12 -9.94
CA GLY A 77 3.93 1.14 -10.03
C GLY A 77 4.28 2.51 -9.45
N GLY A 78 5.41 2.61 -8.74
CA GLY A 78 5.94 3.86 -8.20
C GLY A 78 5.13 4.48 -7.06
N ASP A 79 5.46 5.74 -6.74
CA ASP A 79 5.00 6.48 -5.57
C ASP A 79 3.47 6.54 -5.42
N LYS A 80 2.75 6.69 -6.54
CA LYS A 80 1.28 6.72 -6.55
C LYS A 80 0.68 5.41 -6.07
N THR A 81 1.23 4.29 -6.51
CA THR A 81 0.76 2.94 -6.14
C THR A 81 1.11 2.63 -4.69
N LYS A 82 2.28 3.06 -4.20
CA LYS A 82 2.66 2.94 -2.78
C LYS A 82 1.75 3.75 -1.85
N SER A 83 1.46 5.01 -2.17
CA SER A 83 0.53 5.83 -1.38
C SER A 83 -0.87 5.21 -1.36
N ALA A 84 -1.37 4.75 -2.52
CA ALA A 84 -2.67 4.08 -2.59
C ALA A 84 -2.72 2.80 -1.75
N PHE A 85 -1.66 1.97 -1.83
CA PHE A 85 -1.53 0.77 -1.00
C PHE A 85 -1.64 1.12 0.49
N TYR A 86 -0.92 2.13 0.96
CA TYR A 86 -0.98 2.54 2.36
C TYR A 86 -2.38 2.98 2.79
N ARG A 87 -3.08 3.72 1.91
CA ARG A 87 -4.47 4.14 2.15
C ARG A 87 -5.45 2.96 2.21
N ILE A 88 -5.25 1.94 1.38
CA ILE A 88 -6.06 0.73 1.41
C ILE A 88 -5.74 -0.09 2.66
N LEU A 89 -4.47 -0.18 3.05
CA LEU A 89 -4.05 -0.84 4.28
C LEU A 89 -4.67 -0.18 5.52
N LEU A 90 -4.77 1.15 5.55
CA LEU A 90 -5.50 1.90 6.58
C LEU A 90 -6.96 1.47 6.71
N LYS A 91 -7.60 1.14 5.59
CA LYS A 91 -9.00 0.72 5.55
C LYS A 91 -9.16 -0.76 5.92
N GLN A 92 -8.30 -1.63 5.42
CA GLN A 92 -8.43 -3.08 5.54
C GLN A 92 -7.86 -3.63 6.86
N GLU A 93 -6.74 -3.08 7.33
CA GLU A 93 -6.04 -3.55 8.54
C GLU A 93 -5.60 -2.37 9.44
N PRO A 94 -6.52 -1.52 9.93
CA PRO A 94 -6.17 -0.35 10.75
C PRO A 94 -5.43 -0.71 12.05
N LYS A 95 -5.64 -1.92 12.58
CA LYS A 95 -4.96 -2.39 13.80
C LYS A 95 -3.47 -2.64 13.55
N LEU A 96 -3.12 -3.24 12.41
CA LEU A 96 -1.73 -3.51 12.04
C LEU A 96 -0.92 -2.21 11.98
N LEU A 97 -1.51 -1.15 11.42
CA LEU A 97 -0.83 0.14 11.30
C LEU A 97 -0.58 0.85 12.63
N LYS A 98 -1.45 0.67 13.62
CA LYS A 98 -1.20 1.19 14.98
C LYS A 98 0.05 0.57 15.60
N GLU A 99 0.38 -0.65 15.20
CA GLU A 99 1.54 -1.39 15.68
C GLU A 99 2.80 -1.14 14.82
N LEU A 100 2.64 -0.61 13.60
CA LEU A 100 3.74 -0.23 12.69
C LEU A 100 4.27 1.19 12.95
N GLN A 101 3.48 2.06 13.60
CA GLN A 101 3.84 3.46 13.89
C GLN A 101 4.59 3.67 15.23
N VAL A 102 5.05 2.59 15.89
CA VAL A 102 5.68 2.65 17.23
C VAL A 102 7.22 2.79 17.17
N LEU A 103 7.77 3.46 16.14
CA LEU A 103 9.20 3.82 16.07
C LEU A 103 9.38 5.32 15.95
#